data_AF-A0A829QD37-F1
#
_entry.id   AF-A0A829QD37-F1
#
_cell.length_a   1.000
_cell.length_b   1.000
_cell.length_c   1.000
_cell.angle_alpha   90.00
_cell.angle_beta   90.00
_cell.angle_gamma   90.00
#
_symmetry.space_group_name_H-M   'P 1'
#
loop_
_entity.id
_entity.type
_entity.pdbx_description
1 polymer ?
#
loop_
_entity_poly.entity_id
_entity_poly.type
_entity_poly.pdbx_seq_one_letter_code
_entity_poly.pdbx_strand_id
1 'polypeptide(L)'
;MANRSVPLVAELVDSVTEWGTDERDHPVVLVAHGGLIAALTAALLRLDVSNWPVLGGMGNASWVQLGGHSADGAGFDDIRWRLDVWNASAQVTNDVL
;
A
#
# COMPACT_ATOMS: atom_id res chain seq x y z
N MET A 1 3.93 -12.20 -7.85
CA MET A 1 3.77 -10.73 -7.91
C MET A 1 4.53 -10.06 -6.77
N ALA A 2 4.20 -10.35 -5.51
CA ALA A 2 4.85 -9.77 -4.33
C ALA A 2 6.39 -9.78 -4.34
N ASN A 3 7.04 -10.92 -4.62
CA ASN A 3 8.52 -11.02 -4.61
C ASN A 3 9.22 -10.05 -5.59
N ARG A 4 8.49 -9.53 -6.59
CA ARG A 4 9.02 -8.56 -7.55
C ARG A 4 8.64 -7.12 -7.21
N SER A 5 7.59 -6.90 -6.41
CA SER A 5 7.06 -5.57 -6.09
C SER A 5 7.46 -5.07 -4.70
N VAL A 6 7.77 -5.96 -3.74
CA VAL A 6 8.27 -5.57 -2.42
C VAL A 6 9.61 -4.82 -2.49
N PRO A 7 10.60 -5.23 -3.32
CA PRO A 7 11.86 -4.49 -3.44
C PRO A 7 11.68 -3.03 -3.84
N LEU A 8 10.71 -2.71 -4.69
CA LEU A 8 10.39 -1.33 -5.05
C LEU A 8 9.98 -0.50 -3.82
N VAL A 9 9.20 -1.07 -2.90
CA VAL A 9 8.80 -0.35 -1.68
C VAL A 9 10.00 -0.13 -0.78
N ALA A 10 10.90 -1.11 -0.67
CA ALA A 10 12.15 -0.97 0.08
C ALA A 10 13.06 0.13 -0.51
N GLU A 11 13.20 0.18 -1.84
CA GLU A 11 13.94 1.24 -2.54
C GLU A 11 13.30 2.62 -2.30
N LEU A 12 11.98 2.72 -2.28
CA LEU A 12 11.27 3.98 -2.01
C LEU A 12 11.43 4.44 -0.57
N VAL A 13 11.41 3.53 0.41
CA VAL A 13 11.71 3.84 1.82
C VAL A 13 13.12 4.42 1.97
N ASP A 14 14.09 3.92 1.22
CA ASP A 14 15.49 4.37 1.31
C ASP A 14 15.76 5.67 0.51
N SER A 15 15.09 5.85 -0.63
CA SER A 15 15.37 6.95 -1.56
C SER A 15 14.48 8.19 -1.41
N VAL A 16 13.26 8.05 -0.88
CA VAL A 16 12.32 9.17 -0.69
C VAL A 16 12.40 9.67 0.75
N THR A 17 13.47 10.41 1.03
CA THR A 17 13.84 10.83 2.41
C THR A 17 12.81 11.73 3.11
N GLU A 18 11.94 12.39 2.35
CA GLU A 18 10.86 13.24 2.85
C GLU A 18 9.56 12.48 3.17
N TRP A 19 9.49 11.19 2.85
CA TRP A 19 8.29 10.39 3.08
C TRP A 19 8.05 10.18 4.58
N GLY A 20 6.95 10.73 5.09
CA GLY A 20 6.56 10.61 6.49
C GLY A 20 7.28 11.56 7.45
N THR A 21 8.02 12.56 6.93
CA THR A 21 8.76 13.53 7.76
C THR A 21 8.05 14.87 7.98
N ASP A 22 7.08 15.24 7.14
CA ASP A 22 6.26 16.46 7.31
C ASP A 22 4.94 16.11 8.04
N GLU A 23 4.37 17.08 8.75
CA GLU A 23 3.01 17.03 9.30
C GLU A 23 1.95 16.89 8.20
N ARG A 24 2.29 17.25 6.96
CA ARG A 24 1.49 16.95 5.79
C ARG A 24 1.72 15.51 5.35
N ASP A 25 0.68 14.69 5.47
CA ASP A 25 0.65 13.33 4.91
C ASP A 25 0.81 13.40 3.38
N HIS A 26 2.04 13.24 2.90
CA HIS A 26 2.38 13.09 1.49
C HIS A 26 2.58 11.61 1.16
N PRO A 27 1.53 10.88 0.75
CA PRO A 27 1.65 9.46 0.47
C PRO A 27 2.39 9.21 -0.84
N VAL A 28 3.21 8.16 -0.84
CA VAL A 28 3.66 7.53 -2.08
C VAL A 28 2.46 6.82 -2.74
N VAL A 29 2.22 7.10 -4.01
CA VAL A 29 1.12 6.50 -4.78
C VAL A 29 1.68 5.52 -5.81
N LEU A 30 1.33 4.24 -5.66
CA LEU A 30 1.63 3.19 -6.64
C LEU A 30 0.38 2.87 -7.47
N VAL A 31 0.47 3.06 -8.79
CA VAL A 31 -0.60 2.73 -9.72
C VAL A 31 -0.34 1.35 -10.32
N ALA A 32 -1.23 0.41 -10.07
CA ALA A 32 -1.05 -1.00 -10.46
C ALA A 32 -2.39 -1.72 -10.66
N HIS A 33 -2.33 -3.03 -10.92
CA HIS A 33 -3.51 -3.89 -11.05
C HIS A 33 -3.88 -4.54 -9.72
N GLY A 34 -5.17 -4.85 -9.53
CA GLY A 34 -5.70 -5.40 -8.27
C GLY A 34 -4.98 -6.66 -7.77
N GLY A 35 -4.57 -7.56 -8.68
CA GLY A 35 -3.79 -8.74 -8.30
C GLY A 35 -2.38 -8.44 -7.78
N LEU A 36 -1.74 -7.36 -8.27
CA LEU A 36 -0.48 -6.88 -7.71
C LEU A 36 -0.73 -6.22 -6.36
N ILE A 37 -1.73 -5.35 -6.28
CA ILE A 37 -2.05 -4.62 -5.04
C ILE A 37 -2.36 -5.60 -3.90
N ALA A 38 -3.22 -6.60 -4.12
CA ALA A 38 -3.51 -7.61 -3.11
C ALA A 38 -2.27 -8.40 -2.67
N ALA A 39 -1.44 -8.86 -3.62
CA ALA A 39 -0.23 -9.59 -3.29
C ALA A 39 0.81 -8.72 -2.55
N LEU A 40 0.97 -7.46 -2.94
CA LEU A 40 1.89 -6.53 -2.29
C LEU A 40 1.41 -6.17 -0.89
N THR A 41 0.12 -5.86 -0.72
CA THR A 41 -0.49 -5.58 0.60
C THR A 41 -0.32 -6.78 1.53
N ALA A 42 -0.64 -7.99 1.11
CA ALA A 42 -0.49 -9.18 1.95
C ALA A 42 0.97 -9.41 2.39
N ALA A 43 1.92 -9.17 1.49
CA ALA A 43 3.34 -9.30 1.78
C ALA A 43 3.85 -8.24 2.77
N LEU A 44 3.46 -6.96 2.59
CA LEU A 44 3.85 -5.87 3.50
C LEU A 44 3.25 -6.07 4.91
N LEU A 45 2.02 -6.59 4.99
CA LEU A 45 1.37 -6.98 6.25
C LEU A 45 1.96 -8.25 6.87
N ARG A 46 2.90 -8.92 6.21
CA ARG A 46 3.52 -10.18 6.63
C ARG A 46 2.49 -11.27 6.95
N LEU A 47 1.42 -11.33 6.16
CA LEU A 47 0.44 -12.41 6.29
C LEU A 47 1.09 -13.73 5.84
N ASP A 48 0.73 -14.81 6.52
CA ASP A 48 1.00 -16.16 6.00
C ASP A 48 0.41 -16.29 4.59
N VAL A 49 1.15 -16.91 3.66
CA VAL A 49 0.73 -17.08 2.27
C VAL A 49 -0.63 -17.78 2.16
N SER A 50 -0.96 -18.69 3.09
CA SER A 50 -2.27 -19.35 3.12
C SER A 50 -3.42 -18.36 3.37
N ASN A 51 -3.13 -17.22 4.00
CA ASN A 51 -4.12 -16.21 4.38
C ASN A 51 -4.25 -15.11 3.33
N TRP A 52 -3.39 -15.04 2.31
CA TRP A 52 -3.45 -14.00 1.28
C TRP A 52 -4.81 -13.89 0.57
N PRO A 53 -5.56 -14.98 0.32
CA PRO A 53 -6.89 -14.90 -0.27
C PRO A 53 -7.93 -14.11 0.54
N VAL A 54 -7.63 -13.74 1.80
CA VAL A 54 -8.49 -12.87 2.62
C VAL A 54 -8.64 -11.47 2.01
N LEU A 55 -7.65 -11.03 1.23
CA LEU A 55 -7.70 -9.77 0.50
C LEU A 55 -8.46 -9.99 -0.81
N GLY A 56 -9.69 -9.47 -0.86
CA GLY A 56 -10.61 -9.65 -1.99
C GLY A 56 -10.23 -8.89 -3.27
N GLY A 57 -11.20 -8.78 -4.20
CA GLY A 57 -11.01 -8.00 -5.42
C GLY A 57 -10.92 -6.49 -5.18
N MET A 58 -10.37 -5.78 -6.17
CA MET A 58 -10.40 -4.32 -6.23
C MET A 58 -11.36 -3.83 -7.32
N GLY A 59 -12.13 -2.80 -7.00
CA GLY A 59 -13.01 -2.09 -7.92
C GLY A 59 -12.23 -1.22 -8.91
N ASN A 60 -12.96 -0.67 -9.88
CA ASN A 60 -12.39 0.22 -10.88
C ASN A 60 -11.84 1.49 -10.21
N ALA A 61 -10.60 1.85 -10.55
CA ALA A 61 -9.88 3.01 -10.03
C ALA A 61 -9.97 3.16 -8.50
N SER A 62 -10.14 2.04 -7.80
CA SER A 62 -10.21 1.99 -6.34
C SER A 62 -8.80 1.95 -5.76
N TRP A 63 -8.64 2.29 -4.49
CA TRP A 63 -7.33 2.33 -3.83
C TRP A 63 -7.30 1.55 -2.52
N VAL A 64 -6.07 1.27 -2.10
CA VAL A 64 -5.69 0.67 -0.82
C VAL A 64 -4.68 1.63 -0.18
N GLN A 65 -4.75 1.81 1.15
CA GLN A 65 -3.81 2.62 1.91
C GLN A 65 -3.18 1.77 3.02
N LEU A 66 -1.87 1.86 3.14
CA LEU A 66 -1.12 1.31 4.27
C LEU A 66 -0.36 2.42 5.00
N GLY A 67 -0.34 2.33 6.33
CA GLY A 67 0.53 3.12 7.19
C GLY A 67 1.75 2.30 7.61
N GLY A 68 2.95 2.85 7.43
CA GLY A 68 4.19 2.26 7.94
C GLY A 68 4.58 2.88 9.29
N HIS A 69 4.86 2.04 10.28
CA HIS A 69 5.25 2.49 11.62
C HIS A 69 6.59 1.89 12.03
N SER A 70 7.54 2.75 12.39
CA SER A 70 8.88 2.36 12.82
C SER A 70 9.49 3.42 13.75
N ALA A 71 10.67 3.14 14.28
CA ALA A 71 11.51 4.17 14.89
C ALA A 71 12.21 5.00 13.81
N ASP A 72 12.71 6.18 14.19
CA ASP A 72 13.47 7.04 13.29
C ASP A 72 14.73 6.33 12.77
N GLY A 73 14.95 6.38 11.45
CA GLY A 73 16.10 5.76 10.79
C GLY A 73 16.07 4.22 10.76
N ALA A 74 14.94 3.59 11.11
CA ALA A 74 14.79 2.14 10.99
C ALA A 74 14.80 1.68 9.53
N GLY A 75 15.37 0.51 9.26
CA GLY A 75 15.38 -0.08 7.93
C GLY A 75 14.00 -0.62 7.53
N PHE A 76 13.83 -0.94 6.23
CA PHE A 76 12.57 -1.45 5.67
C PHE A 76 12.02 -2.66 6.44
N ASP A 77 12.88 -3.59 6.85
CA ASP A 77 12.48 -4.80 7.57
C ASP A 77 12.02 -4.55 9.02
N ASP A 78 12.26 -3.36 9.56
CA ASP A 78 11.79 -2.97 10.89
C ASP A 78 10.45 -2.22 10.84
N ILE A 79 9.96 -1.89 9.64
CA ILE A 79 8.67 -1.22 9.46
C ILE A 79 7.52 -2.19 9.70
N ARG A 80 6.60 -1.79 10.58
CA ARG A 80 5.31 -2.46 10.78
C ARG A 80 4.25 -1.78 9.94
N TRP A 81 3.78 -2.49 8.92
CA TRP A 81 2.72 -2.02 8.05
C TRP A 81 1.34 -2.32 8.65
N ARG A 82 0.44 -1.35 8.57
CA ARG A 82 -0.97 -1.47 8.94
C ARG A 82 -1.82 -1.19 7.71
N LEU A 83 -2.87 -1.98 7.52
CA LEU A 83 -3.89 -1.70 6.50
C LEU A 83 -4.88 -0.67 7.04
N ASP A 84 -4.90 0.52 6.43
CA ASP A 84 -5.78 1.62 6.85
C ASP A 84 -7.08 1.63 6.06
N VAL A 85 -6.97 1.44 4.74
CA VAL A 85 -8.10 1.49 3.80
C VAL A 85 -7.96 0.35 2.80
N TRP A 86 -9.05 -0.36 2.55
CA TRP A 86 -9.11 -1.39 1.52
C TRP A 86 -10.25 -1.12 0.55
N ASN A 87 -9.94 -1.08 -0.75
CA ASN A 87 -10.91 -0.99 -1.84
C ASN A 87 -11.87 0.22 -1.74
N ALA A 88 -11.32 1.39 -1.41
CA ALA A 88 -12.09 2.64 -1.43
C ALA A 88 -12.19 3.21 -2.85
N SER A 89 -13.25 3.96 -3.12
CA SER A 89 -13.53 4.53 -4.44
C SER A 89 -14.03 5.97 -4.32
N ALA A 90 -13.76 6.78 -5.34
CA ALA A 90 -14.35 8.11 -5.43
C ALA A 90 -15.85 8.01 -5.71
N GLN A 91 -16.64 8.93 -5.16
CA GLN A 91 -18.04 9.05 -5.54
C GLN A 91 -18.11 9.65 -6.94
N VAL A 92 -18.90 9.03 -7.81
CA VAL A 92 -19.12 9.50 -9.18
C VAL A 92 -20.56 9.98 -9.26
N THR A 93 -20.75 11.26 -9.55
CA THR A 93 -22.08 11.82 -9.80
C THR A 93 -22.59 11.28 -11.13
N ASN A 94 -23.83 10.78 -11.15
CA ASN A 94 -24.49 10.44 -12.40
C ASN A 94 -24.78 11.73 -13.18
N ASP A 95 -24.39 11.79 -14.45
CA ASP A 95 -24.79 12.88 -15.34
C ASP A 95 -26.33 12.94 -15.39
N VAL A 96 -26.91 14.03 -14.88
CA VAL A 96 -28.28 14.44 -15.20
C VAL A 96 -28.24 15.05 -16.60
N LEU A 97 -28.54 14.21 -17.59
CA LEU A 97 -28.94 14.64 -18.93
C LEU A 97 -30.46 14.76 -19.01
#